data_AF-D6MK37-F1
#
_entry.id   AF-D6MK37-F1
#
_cell.length_a   1.000
_cell.length_b   1.000
_cell.length_c   1.000
_cell.angle_alpha   90.00
_cell.angle_beta   90.00
_cell.angle_gamma   90.00
#
_symmetry.space_group_name_H-M   'P 1'
#
loop_
_entity.id
_entity.type
_entity.pdbx_description
1 polymer ?
#
loop_
_entity_poly.entity_id
_entity_poly.type
_entity_poly.pdbx_seq_one_letter_code
_entity_poly.pdbx_strand_id
1 'polypeptide(L)'
;TRGISVGNCEDFLSSSSSNGGFNGSRSILNFEEVCGSTINHQFYRRRETEELIDDDLDDCLRPPEKKRRLTANQVQFLEKSFEVENKLEPERKIQLAKDLGLQPRQVAIWFQNRRARWKTKQLEKDYETLKSSYNVLKADYENMVKEKEKLNAEVLHLSERLLLKEKHKGITEALELSKPGHSSTIDV
;
A
#
# COMPACT_ATOMS: atom_id res chain seq x y z
N THR A 1 6.56 -45.83 -8.81
CA THR A 1 7.86 -45.59 -8.13
C THR A 1 8.69 -44.63 -8.96
N ARG A 2 8.67 -43.34 -8.63
CA ARG A 2 9.63 -42.35 -9.14
C ARG A 2 10.12 -41.58 -7.91
N GLY A 3 11.38 -41.85 -7.58
CA GLY A 3 12.04 -41.36 -6.37
C GLY A 3 12.44 -39.90 -6.50
N ILE A 4 12.32 -39.20 -5.37
CA ILE A 4 12.84 -37.87 -5.12
C ILE A 4 14.31 -38.04 -4.73
N SER A 5 15.21 -37.42 -5.48
CA SER A 5 16.65 -37.38 -5.15
C SER A 5 16.98 -36.01 -4.57
N VAL A 6 17.37 -36.03 -3.31
CA VAL A 6 17.93 -34.92 -2.53
C VAL A 6 19.41 -34.81 -2.90
N GLY A 7 19.88 -33.62 -3.25
CA GLY A 7 21.29 -33.35 -3.55
C GLY A 7 21.78 -32.15 -2.77
N ASN A 8 22.48 -32.42 -1.66
CA ASN A 8 23.39 -31.49 -1.01
C ASN A 8 24.69 -31.41 -1.81
N CYS A 9 25.25 -30.21 -1.96
CA CYS A 9 26.69 -30.02 -2.14
C CYS A 9 27.08 -28.72 -1.42
N GLU A 10 27.79 -28.86 -0.31
CA GLU A 10 28.64 -27.81 0.23
C GLU A 10 30.04 -27.91 -0.40
N ASP A 11 30.72 -26.77 -0.39
CA ASP A 11 32.15 -26.57 -0.20
C ASP A 11 33.00 -25.97 -1.33
N PHE A 12 33.83 -25.05 -0.82
CA PHE A 12 35.14 -24.55 -1.24
C PHE A 12 35.26 -23.10 -1.73
N LEU A 13 36.01 -22.39 -0.88
CA LEU A 13 36.31 -20.98 -0.81
C LEU A 13 37.31 -20.51 -1.87
N SER A 14 37.23 -19.20 -2.11
CA SER A 14 38.31 -18.26 -2.43
C SER A 14 38.81 -18.15 -3.88
N SER A 15 38.46 -17.01 -4.48
CA SER A 15 39.44 -16.13 -5.13
C SER A 15 38.97 -14.67 -5.05
N SER A 16 39.88 -13.82 -4.59
CA SER A 16 39.67 -12.42 -4.22
C SER A 16 39.68 -11.44 -5.39
N SER A 17 39.12 -10.26 -5.10
CA SER A 17 39.41 -8.92 -5.64
C SER A 17 38.91 -8.54 -7.04
N SER A 18 37.93 -7.64 -7.11
CA SER A 18 38.21 -6.19 -7.24
C SER A 18 36.95 -5.31 -7.28
N ASN A 19 36.94 -4.31 -6.40
CA ASN A 19 36.34 -2.97 -6.41
C ASN A 19 35.01 -2.66 -7.13
N GLY A 20 34.07 -2.12 -6.35
CA GLY A 20 32.98 -1.27 -6.85
C GLY A 20 31.99 -0.89 -5.74
N GLY A 21 32.25 0.20 -5.03
CA GLY A 21 31.43 0.66 -3.90
C GLY A 21 30.05 1.16 -4.32
N PHE A 22 29.00 0.66 -3.66
CA PHE A 22 27.66 1.23 -3.71
C PHE A 22 27.04 1.17 -2.31
N ASN A 23 27.24 2.22 -1.52
CA ASN A 23 26.51 2.46 -0.28
C ASN A 23 25.57 3.64 -0.50
N GLY A 24 24.27 3.42 -0.33
CA GLY A 24 23.32 4.51 -0.44
C GLY A 24 21.85 4.14 -0.29
N SER A 25 21.47 3.40 0.75
CA SER A 25 20.10 3.42 1.26
C SER A 25 19.71 4.84 1.63
N ARG A 26 18.62 5.39 1.08
CA ARG A 26 17.99 6.60 1.60
C ARG A 26 16.49 6.41 1.76
N SER A 27 16.13 6.28 3.03
CA SER A 27 14.81 6.36 3.63
C SER A 27 13.99 7.53 3.08
N ILE A 28 12.74 7.27 2.72
CA ILE A 28 11.73 8.26 2.36
C ILE A 28 11.03 8.63 3.65
N LEU A 29 11.47 9.68 4.35
CA LEU A 29 10.67 10.61 5.16
C LEU A 29 11.61 11.73 5.63
N ASN A 30 11.43 12.97 5.15
CA ASN A 30 11.61 14.12 6.04
C ASN A 30 10.65 15.26 5.66
N PHE A 31 9.99 15.73 6.71
CA PHE A 31 8.84 16.60 6.77
C PHE A 31 9.33 17.98 7.25
N GLU A 32 8.98 19.02 6.47
CA GLU A 32 8.97 20.47 6.77
C GLU A 32 10.25 21.23 7.16
N GLU A 33 10.57 22.27 6.36
CA GLU A 33 10.78 23.67 6.79
C GLU A 33 10.87 24.58 5.53
N VAL A 34 9.79 25.22 5.07
CA VAL A 34 9.32 26.60 5.35
C VAL A 34 10.18 27.72 4.73
N CYS A 35 9.55 28.42 3.76
CA CYS A 35 9.89 29.63 2.99
C CYS A 35 11.37 30.04 2.73
N GLY A 36 11.79 29.90 1.46
CA GLY A 36 12.98 30.56 0.94
C GLY A 36 13.17 30.30 -0.55
N SER A 37 13.22 31.36 -1.35
CA SER A 37 13.22 31.38 -2.81
C SER A 37 14.22 30.47 -3.54
N THR A 38 13.78 29.99 -4.71
CA THR A 38 14.58 29.65 -5.91
C THR A 38 15.69 28.62 -5.77
N ILE A 39 15.37 27.33 -5.87
CA ILE A 39 16.35 26.34 -6.33
C ILE A 39 15.71 25.31 -7.27
N ASN A 40 15.92 25.55 -8.56
CA ASN A 40 16.13 24.56 -9.63
C ASN A 40 14.99 23.59 -9.98
N HIS A 41 14.05 24.12 -10.77
CA HIS A 41 13.19 23.39 -11.71
C HIS A 41 14.02 22.74 -12.85
N GLN A 42 15.00 21.90 -12.52
CA GLN A 42 15.82 21.16 -13.49
C GLN A 42 15.79 19.64 -13.29
N PHE A 43 15.14 19.14 -12.24
CA PHE A 43 15.23 17.72 -11.87
C PHE A 43 14.26 16.75 -12.57
N TYR A 44 13.32 17.21 -13.41
CA TYR A 44 12.38 16.32 -14.12
C TYR A 44 12.59 16.22 -15.63
N ARG A 45 13.81 16.45 -16.12
CA ARG A 45 14.16 16.13 -17.51
C ARG A 45 15.26 15.07 -17.53
N ARG A 46 14.90 13.80 -17.84
CA ARG A 46 15.50 12.96 -18.91
C ARG A 46 15.35 11.43 -18.70
N ARG A 47 14.55 10.81 -19.59
CA ARG A 47 14.78 9.63 -20.49
C ARG A 47 13.39 9.10 -20.89
N GLU A 48 12.99 8.78 -22.12
CA GLU A 48 13.53 8.54 -23.48
C GLU A 48 12.53 9.26 -24.43
N THR A 49 12.89 9.77 -25.60
CA THR A 49 12.88 9.03 -26.88
C THR A 49 13.71 9.84 -27.89
N GLU A 50 14.71 9.20 -28.48
CA GLU A 50 15.33 9.63 -29.74
C GLU A 50 14.32 9.40 -30.86
N GLU A 51 13.46 10.38 -31.13
CA GLU A 51 12.84 10.51 -32.46
C GLU A 51 12.87 11.99 -32.83
N LEU A 52 13.67 12.27 -33.86
CA LEU A 52 13.76 13.53 -34.56
C LEU A 52 12.36 13.94 -35.04
N ILE A 53 11.73 14.90 -34.38
CA ILE A 53 10.64 15.69 -34.95
C ILE A 53 11.25 17.05 -35.29
N ASP A 54 11.92 17.09 -36.44
CA ASP A 54 12.22 18.32 -37.16
C ASP A 54 11.08 18.54 -38.14
N ASP A 55 10.08 19.34 -37.72
CA ASP A 55 9.04 19.84 -38.64
C ASP A 55 8.34 21.10 -38.10
N ASP A 56 9.05 21.94 -37.32
CA ASP A 56 8.47 23.21 -36.83
C ASP A 56 9.50 24.30 -36.49
N LEU A 57 10.57 24.44 -37.28
CA LEU A 57 11.55 25.53 -37.09
C LEU A 57 10.96 26.94 -37.40
N ASP A 58 9.67 27.06 -37.72
CA ASP A 58 9.03 28.33 -38.12
C ASP A 58 8.05 28.92 -37.09
N ASP A 59 7.89 28.35 -35.88
CA ASP A 59 6.93 28.88 -34.87
C ASP A 59 7.56 29.43 -33.57
N CYS A 60 8.85 29.78 -33.59
CA CYS A 60 9.50 30.38 -32.41
C CYS A 60 9.25 31.89 -32.25
N LEU A 61 8.59 32.55 -33.21
CA LEU A 61 8.40 34.02 -33.22
C LEU A 61 6.94 34.49 -33.00
N ARG A 62 5.98 33.58 -32.76
CA ARG A 62 4.61 34.03 -32.45
C ARG A 62 4.53 34.50 -30.98
N PRO A 63 4.06 35.73 -30.72
CA PRO A 63 3.84 36.22 -29.36
C PRO A 63 2.98 35.21 -28.59
N PRO A 64 3.22 34.99 -27.28
CA PRO A 64 2.45 34.05 -26.49
C PRO A 64 0.97 34.46 -26.55
N GLU A 65 0.21 33.79 -27.41
CA GLU A 65 -1.22 34.04 -27.53
C GLU A 65 -1.81 33.84 -26.14
N LYS A 66 -2.37 34.93 -25.62
CA LYS A 66 -3.04 35.04 -24.32
C LYS A 66 -3.70 33.71 -24.00
N LYS A 67 -3.36 33.09 -22.87
CA LYS A 67 -3.90 31.79 -22.37
C LYS A 67 -5.42 31.72 -22.55
N ARG A 68 -5.88 31.37 -23.74
CA ARG A 68 -7.31 31.29 -24.08
C ARG A 68 -7.77 29.95 -23.52
N ARG A 69 -8.68 30.01 -22.54
CA ARG A 69 -9.40 28.82 -22.08
C ARG A 69 -10.14 28.26 -23.28
N LEU A 70 -10.05 26.95 -23.49
CA LEU A 70 -10.83 26.27 -24.52
C LEU A 70 -12.32 26.54 -24.28
N THR A 71 -13.09 26.71 -25.34
CA THR A 71 -14.54 26.90 -25.24
C THR A 71 -15.22 25.62 -24.77
N ALA A 72 -16.43 25.72 -24.20
CA ALA A 72 -17.17 24.56 -23.73
C ALA A 72 -17.39 23.52 -24.84
N ASN A 73 -17.70 23.96 -26.06
CA ASN A 73 -17.88 23.08 -27.22
C ASN A 73 -16.57 22.37 -27.60
N GLN A 74 -15.43 23.07 -27.56
CA GLN A 74 -14.11 22.46 -27.81
C GLN A 74 -13.79 21.38 -26.77
N VAL A 75 -14.03 21.68 -25.50
CA VAL A 75 -13.82 20.71 -24.41
C VAL A 75 -14.73 19.50 -24.58
N GLN A 76 -16.02 19.69 -24.87
CA GLN A 76 -16.97 18.59 -25.06
C GLN A 76 -16.56 17.66 -26.21
N PHE A 77 -16.07 18.23 -27.32
CA PHE A 77 -15.59 17.44 -28.45
C PHE A 77 -14.34 16.62 -28.08
N LEU A 78 -13.38 17.23 -27.37
CA LEU A 78 -12.19 16.56 -26.87
C LEU A 78 -12.54 15.46 -25.86
N GLU A 79 -13.53 15.68 -24.99
CA GLU A 79 -14.04 14.67 -24.04
C GLU A 79 -14.65 13.47 -24.75
N LYS A 80 -15.55 13.70 -25.72
CA LYS A 80 -16.13 12.63 -26.53
C LYS A 80 -15.06 11.83 -27.28
N SER A 81 -14.06 12.53 -27.82
CA SER A 81 -12.92 11.88 -28.48
C SER A 81 -12.10 11.02 -27.51
N PHE A 82 -11.89 11.48 -26.29
CA PHE A 82 -11.13 10.81 -25.24
C PHE A 82 -11.84 9.56 -24.69
N GLU A 83 -13.17 9.58 -24.62
CA GLU A 83 -13.97 8.41 -24.20
C GLU A 83 -13.82 7.24 -25.17
N VAL A 84 -13.68 7.53 -26.47
CA VAL A 84 -13.48 6.51 -27.51
C VAL A 84 -12.04 5.98 -27.49
N GLU A 85 -11.05 6.85 -27.30
CA GLU A 85 -9.64 6.47 -27.31
C GLU A 85 -8.83 7.32 -26.32
N ASN A 86 -8.29 6.66 -25.30
CA ASN A 86 -7.51 7.32 -24.26
C ASN A 86 -6.08 7.70 -24.73
N LYS A 87 -5.58 6.99 -25.76
CA LYS A 87 -4.30 7.28 -26.42
C LYS A 87 -4.54 8.19 -27.61
N LEU A 88 -3.80 9.29 -27.64
CA LEU A 88 -3.89 10.26 -28.72
C LEU A 88 -2.82 9.94 -29.76
N GLU A 89 -3.22 9.28 -30.84
CA GLU A 89 -2.34 9.00 -31.97
C GLU A 89 -1.92 10.30 -32.69
N PRO A 90 -0.70 10.36 -33.25
CA PRO A 90 -0.18 11.57 -33.90
C PRO A 90 -1.07 12.11 -35.02
N GLU A 91 -1.61 11.22 -35.87
CA GLU A 91 -2.50 11.57 -36.98
C GLU A 91 -3.81 12.17 -36.46
N ARG A 92 -4.38 11.53 -35.44
CA ARG A 92 -5.64 11.97 -34.83
C ARG A 92 -5.50 13.30 -34.10
N LYS A 93 -4.35 13.57 -33.48
CA LYS A 93 -4.01 14.88 -32.90
C LYS A 93 -4.11 15.99 -33.95
N ILE A 94 -3.58 15.76 -35.16
CA ILE A 94 -3.63 16.74 -36.25
C ILE A 94 -5.07 16.95 -36.71
N GLN A 95 -5.85 15.87 -36.86
CA GLN A 95 -7.27 15.97 -37.23
C GLN A 95 -8.09 16.76 -36.21
N LEU A 96 -7.98 16.42 -34.91
CA LEU A 96 -8.67 17.12 -33.83
C LEU A 96 -8.28 18.61 -33.75
N ALA A 97 -7.00 18.91 -33.98
CA ALA A 97 -6.50 20.28 -34.02
C ALA A 97 -7.14 21.09 -35.15
N LYS A 98 -7.22 20.51 -36.35
CA LYS A 98 -7.88 21.12 -37.52
C LYS A 98 -9.38 21.34 -37.28
N ASP A 99 -10.09 20.30 -36.82
CA ASP A 99 -11.55 20.36 -36.61
C ASP A 99 -11.97 21.38 -35.54
N LEU A 100 -11.11 21.60 -34.54
CA LEU A 100 -11.38 22.53 -33.43
C LEU A 100 -10.77 23.91 -33.62
N GLY A 101 -9.98 24.13 -34.68
CA GLY A 101 -9.20 25.35 -34.89
C GLY A 101 -8.19 25.62 -33.77
N LEU A 102 -7.57 24.57 -33.23
CA LEU A 102 -6.60 24.62 -32.14
C LEU A 102 -5.20 24.24 -32.62
N GLN A 103 -4.16 24.65 -31.89
CA GLN A 103 -2.82 24.14 -32.16
C GLN A 103 -2.69 22.68 -31.71
N PRO A 104 -1.99 21.81 -32.44
CA PRO A 104 -1.74 20.42 -32.04
C PRO A 104 -1.14 20.29 -30.63
N ARG A 105 -0.33 21.27 -30.22
CA ARG A 105 0.24 21.35 -28.87
C ARG A 105 -0.84 21.50 -27.79
N GLN A 106 -1.87 22.31 -28.02
CA GLN A 106 -2.96 22.53 -27.06
C GLN A 106 -3.78 21.25 -26.86
N VAL A 107 -4.06 20.52 -27.96
CA VAL A 107 -4.72 19.21 -27.90
C VAL A 107 -3.88 18.22 -27.09
N ALA A 108 -2.57 18.16 -27.35
CA ALA A 108 -1.66 17.28 -26.60
C ALA A 108 -1.66 17.59 -25.09
N ILE A 109 -1.52 18.87 -24.71
CA ILE A 109 -1.55 19.31 -23.31
C ILE A 109 -2.90 18.99 -22.66
N TRP A 110 -4.01 19.19 -23.39
CA TRP A 110 -5.34 18.88 -22.89
C TRP A 110 -5.48 17.39 -22.57
N PHE A 111 -5.05 16.50 -23.48
CA PHE A 111 -5.08 15.04 -23.26
C PHE A 111 -4.18 14.62 -22.09
N GLN A 112 -3.00 15.23 -21.94
CA GLN A 112 -2.11 15.00 -20.79
C GLN A 112 -2.80 15.37 -19.47
N ASN A 113 -3.37 16.58 -19.40
CA ASN A 113 -4.09 17.05 -18.22
C ASN A 113 -5.33 16.20 -17.92
N ARG A 114 -6.02 15.74 -18.97
CA ARG A 114 -7.19 14.87 -18.85
C ARG A 114 -6.81 13.52 -18.24
N ARG A 115 -5.74 12.88 -18.74
CA ARG A 115 -5.20 11.63 -18.17
C ARG A 115 -4.72 11.80 -16.74
N ALA A 116 -4.05 12.91 -16.43
CA ALA A 116 -3.62 13.21 -15.06
C ALA A 116 -4.80 13.26 -14.09
N ARG A 117 -5.85 14.04 -14.44
CA ARG A 117 -7.08 14.13 -13.62
C ARG A 117 -7.80 12.79 -13.50
N TRP A 118 -7.86 12.01 -14.58
CA TRP A 118 -8.46 10.68 -14.56
C TRP A 118 -7.70 9.75 -13.59
N LYS A 119 -6.37 9.74 -13.66
CA LYS A 119 -5.53 8.95 -12.76
C LYS A 119 -5.68 9.37 -11.29
N THR A 120 -5.75 10.67 -11.00
CA THR A 120 -6.03 11.17 -9.64
C THR A 120 -7.38 10.66 -9.14
N LYS A 121 -8.45 10.80 -9.95
CA LYS A 121 -9.79 10.34 -9.57
C LYS A 121 -9.85 8.82 -9.38
N GLN A 122 -9.07 8.06 -10.16
CA GLN A 122 -8.96 6.61 -9.97
C GLN A 122 -8.27 6.29 -8.65
N LEU A 123 -7.15 6.95 -8.34
CA LEU A 123 -6.41 6.73 -7.09
C LEU A 123 -7.25 7.08 -5.84
N GLU A 124 -8.05 8.14 -5.91
CA GLU A 124 -9.00 8.50 -4.84
C GLU A 124 -10.00 7.36 -4.58
N LYS A 125 -10.58 6.77 -5.63
CA LYS A 125 -11.51 5.63 -5.49
C LYS A 125 -10.82 4.39 -4.94
N ASP A 126 -9.62 4.09 -5.42
CA ASP A 126 -8.85 2.93 -4.98
C ASP A 126 -8.49 3.08 -3.50
N TYR A 127 -8.13 4.29 -3.07
CA TYR A 127 -7.87 4.62 -1.67
C TYR A 127 -9.12 4.44 -0.80
N GLU A 128 -10.29 4.94 -1.20
CA GLU A 128 -11.51 4.76 -0.42
C GLU A 128 -11.94 3.30 -0.31
N THR A 129 -11.72 2.51 -1.37
CA THR A 129 -11.95 1.06 -1.36
C THR A 129 -11.03 0.37 -0.35
N LEU A 130 -9.74 0.68 -0.40
CA LEU A 130 -8.74 0.13 0.51
C LEU A 130 -9.03 0.52 1.97
N LYS A 131 -9.37 1.79 2.20
CA LYS A 131 -9.71 2.32 3.53
C LYS A 131 -10.94 1.62 4.12
N SER A 132 -11.96 1.37 3.30
CA SER A 132 -13.15 0.62 3.72
C SER A 132 -12.78 -0.80 4.15
N SER A 133 -11.97 -1.50 3.36
CA SER A 133 -11.46 -2.83 3.72
C SER A 133 -10.63 -2.82 5.01
N TYR A 134 -9.78 -1.80 5.19
CA TYR A 134 -9.00 -1.64 6.41
C TYR A 134 -9.89 -1.46 7.64
N ASN A 135 -10.93 -0.64 7.55
CA ASN A 135 -11.85 -0.42 8.67
C ASN A 135 -12.59 -1.69 9.08
N VAL A 136 -13.01 -2.51 8.11
CA VAL A 136 -13.63 -3.82 8.37
C VAL A 136 -12.65 -4.73 9.11
N LEU A 137 -11.43 -4.90 8.56
CA LEU A 137 -10.40 -5.74 9.16
C LEU A 137 -10.03 -5.25 10.58
N LYS A 138 -9.98 -3.94 10.78
CA LYS A 138 -9.71 -3.33 12.09
C LYS A 138 -10.83 -3.66 13.09
N ALA A 139 -12.09 -3.58 12.68
CA ALA A 139 -13.21 -3.96 13.54
C ALA A 139 -13.17 -5.45 13.92
N ASP A 140 -12.86 -6.32 12.96
CA ASP A 140 -12.70 -7.76 13.22
C ASP A 140 -11.54 -8.02 14.18
N TYR A 141 -10.41 -7.32 14.01
CA TYR A 141 -9.28 -7.41 14.92
C TYR A 141 -9.66 -6.97 16.34
N GLU A 142 -10.34 -5.84 16.50
CA GLU A 142 -10.81 -5.35 17.80
C GLU A 142 -11.77 -6.35 18.47
N ASN A 143 -12.67 -6.98 17.69
CA ASN A 143 -13.54 -8.04 18.19
C ASN A 143 -12.74 -9.27 18.65
N MET A 144 -11.73 -9.68 17.89
CA MET A 144 -10.87 -10.80 18.26
C MET A 144 -10.04 -10.54 19.51
N VAL A 145 -9.57 -9.30 19.70
CA VAL A 145 -8.90 -8.89 20.94
C VAL A 145 -9.84 -9.02 22.13
N LYS A 146 -11.08 -8.54 22.01
CA LYS A 146 -12.09 -8.66 23.09
C LYS A 146 -12.41 -10.11 23.44
N GLU A 147 -12.62 -10.97 22.44
CA GLU A 147 -12.87 -12.39 22.69
C GLU A 147 -11.66 -13.07 23.34
N LYS A 148 -10.44 -12.73 22.93
CA LYS A 148 -9.22 -13.21 23.56
C LYS A 148 -9.14 -12.80 25.04
N GLU A 149 -9.43 -11.54 25.36
CA GLU A 149 -9.43 -11.04 26.74
C GLU A 149 -10.48 -11.76 27.60
N LYS A 150 -11.68 -11.95 27.05
CA LYS A 150 -12.76 -12.68 27.71
C LYS A 150 -12.39 -14.14 27.99
N LEU A 151 -11.83 -14.85 27.01
CA LEU A 151 -11.37 -16.22 27.18
C LEU A 151 -10.23 -16.31 28.19
N ASN A 152 -9.29 -15.35 28.17
CA ASN A 152 -8.23 -15.29 29.18
C ASN A 152 -8.80 -15.12 30.59
N ALA A 153 -9.79 -14.24 30.77
CA ALA A 153 -10.45 -14.06 32.07
C ALA A 153 -11.16 -15.35 32.52
N GLU A 154 -11.83 -16.06 31.61
CA GLU A 154 -12.46 -17.34 31.91
C GLU A 154 -11.44 -18.42 32.29
N VAL A 155 -10.32 -18.52 31.57
CA VAL A 155 -9.22 -19.44 31.89
C VAL A 155 -8.65 -19.14 33.27
N LEU A 156 -8.42 -17.87 33.61
CA LEU A 156 -7.94 -17.47 34.93
C LEU A 156 -8.92 -17.87 36.04
N HIS A 157 -10.21 -17.57 35.87
CA HIS A 157 -11.26 -17.91 36.82
C HIS A 157 -11.40 -19.44 37.01
N LEU A 158 -11.34 -20.21 35.93
CA LEU A 158 -11.39 -21.68 36.00
C LEU A 158 -10.14 -22.24 36.68
N SER A 159 -8.96 -21.69 36.38
CA SER A 159 -7.70 -22.09 37.02
C SER A 159 -7.74 -21.85 38.53
N GLU A 160 -8.23 -20.69 38.97
CA GLU A 160 -8.41 -20.37 40.40
C GLU A 160 -9.38 -21.35 41.08
N ARG A 161 -10.53 -21.63 40.45
CA ARG A 161 -11.50 -22.61 40.96
C ARG A 161 -10.93 -24.01 41.10
N LEU A 162 -10.08 -24.44 40.16
CA LEU A 162 -9.42 -25.75 40.24
C LEU A 162 -8.43 -25.80 41.41
N LEU A 163 -7.61 -24.76 41.60
CA LEU A 163 -6.69 -24.65 42.74
C LEU A 163 -7.43 -24.71 44.09
N LEU A 164 -8.59 -24.06 44.19
CA LEU A 164 -9.42 -24.12 45.40
C LEU A 164 -9.98 -25.52 45.64
N LYS A 165 -10.49 -26.19 44.60
CA LYS A 165 -10.97 -27.58 44.72
C LYS A 165 -9.87 -28.55 45.12
N GLU A 166 -8.66 -28.38 44.59
CA GLU A 166 -7.50 -29.21 44.95
C GLU A 166 -7.12 -29.02 46.43
N LYS A 167 -7.10 -27.77 46.92
CA LYS A 167 -6.89 -27.47 48.35
C LYS A 167 -7.98 -28.06 49.24
N HIS A 168 -9.25 -27.91 48.87
CA HIS A 168 -10.37 -28.43 49.64
C HIS A 168 -10.38 -29.97 49.67
N LYS A 169 -10.01 -30.63 48.56
CA LYS A 169 -9.88 -32.08 48.52
C LYS A 169 -8.73 -32.57 49.41
N GLY A 170 -7.57 -31.92 49.37
CA GLY A 170 -6.44 -32.24 50.26
C GLY A 170 -6.78 -32.04 51.75
N ILE A 171 -7.57 -31.02 52.10
CA ILE A 171 -8.04 -30.80 53.47
C ILE A 171 -9.06 -31.87 53.88
N THR A 172 -9.97 -32.26 52.99
CA THR A 172 -11.00 -33.28 53.29
C THR A 172 -10.39 -34.67 53.46
N GLU A 173 -9.41 -35.04 52.62
CA GLU A 173 -8.62 -36.28 52.80
C GLU A 173 -7.79 -36.24 54.09
N ALA A 174 -7.22 -35.10 54.47
CA ALA A 174 -6.49 -34.95 55.73
C ALA A 174 -7.41 -35.05 56.98
N LEU A 175 -8.66 -34.58 56.88
CA LEU A 175 -9.65 -34.64 57.97
C LEU A 175 -10.28 -36.05 58.13
N GLU A 176 -10.41 -36.81 57.05
CA GLU A 176 -10.87 -38.21 57.10
C GLU A 176 -9.84 -39.13 57.80
N LEU A 177 -8.54 -38.82 57.70
CA LEU A 177 -7.46 -39.55 58.41
C LEU A 177 -7.34 -39.22 59.91
N SER A 178 -8.09 -38.24 60.43
CA SER A 178 -8.01 -37.82 61.83
C SER A 178 -9.19 -38.27 62.71
N LYS A 179 -10.16 -39.03 62.18
CA LYS A 179 -11.26 -39.57 63.01
C LYS A 179 -10.72 -40.64 63.95
N PRO A 180 -10.76 -40.46 65.29
CA PRO A 180 -10.32 -41.48 66.22
C PRO A 180 -11.31 -42.65 66.18
N GLY A 181 -10.78 -43.87 66.01
CA GLY A 181 -11.55 -45.10 66.18
C GLY A 181 -12.16 -45.14 67.56
N HIS A 182 -13.49 -45.13 67.64
CA HIS A 182 -14.20 -45.45 68.86
C HIS A 182 -14.33 -46.98 69.03
N SER A 183 -14.18 -47.40 70.30
CA SER A 183 -14.51 -48.72 70.89
C SER A 183 -13.40 -49.78 70.79
N SER A 184 -13.01 -50.50 71.84
CA SER A 184 -13.69 -50.78 73.12
C SER A 184 -12.66 -51.12 74.20
N THR A 185 -12.83 -50.56 75.40
CA THR A 185 -12.24 -51.07 76.64
C THR A 185 -12.67 -52.53 76.84
N ILE A 186 -11.70 -53.43 77.08
CA ILE A 186 -11.94 -54.82 77.50
C ILE A 186 -11.72 -54.84 79.02
N ASP A 187 -12.80 -55.06 79.76
CA ASP A 187 -12.78 -55.45 81.18
C ASP A 187 -12.39 -56.93 81.30
N VAL A 188 -11.33 -57.25 82.06
CA VAL A 188 -11.22 -58.37 83.04
C VAL A 188 -10.13 -58.06 84.05
#